data_AF-A0A077LYP2-F1
#
_entry.id   AF-A0A077LYP2-F1
#
_cell.length_a   1.000
_cell.length_b   1.000
_cell.length_c   1.000
_cell.angle_alpha   90.00
_cell.angle_beta   90.00
_cell.angle_gamma   90.00
#
_symmetry.space_group_name_H-M   'P 1'
#
loop_
_entity.id
_entity.type
_entity.pdbx_description
1 polymer ?
#
loop_
_entity_poly.entity_id
_entity_poly.type
_entity_poly.pdbx_seq_one_letter_code
_entity_poly.pdbx_strand_id
1 'polypeptide(L)' 'MPPGTHARLRARGVAVRRCDTFPGLDDTWVRIAVRPPAVTALLLDALVATEKELVS' A
#
# COMPACT_ATOMS: atom_id res chain seq x y z
N MET A 1 2.50 -3.48 6.95
CA MET A 1 1.57 -2.32 6.85
C MET A 1 0.34 -2.65 7.67
N PRO A 2 -0.29 -1.70 8.38
CA PRO A 2 -1.52 -2.02 9.12
C PRO A 2 -2.57 -2.64 8.19
N PRO A 3 -3.41 -3.58 8.67
CA PRO A 3 -4.50 -4.15 7.89
C PRO A 3 -5.38 -3.06 7.25
N GLY A 4 -5.89 -3.33 6.05
CA GLY A 4 -6.73 -2.38 5.30
C GLY A 4 -5.96 -1.29 4.54
N THR A 5 -4.63 -1.19 4.68
CA THR A 5 -3.80 -0.24 3.92
C THR A 5 -4.05 -0.31 2.41
N HIS A 6 -4.14 -1.52 1.83
CA HIS A 6 -4.42 -1.72 0.39
C HIS A 6 -5.73 -1.03 -0.05
N ALA A 7 -6.80 -1.13 0.74
CA ALA A 7 -8.09 -0.55 0.39
C ALA A 7 -8.03 0.98 0.42
N ARG A 8 -7.32 1.56 1.39
CA ARG A 8 -7.13 3.01 1.55
C ARG A 8 -6.26 3.59 0.44
N LEU A 9 -5.17 2.91 0.08
CA LEU A 9 -4.37 3.26 -1.10
C LEU A 9 -5.22 3.22 -2.37
N ARG A 10 -6.08 2.21 -2.52
CA ARG A 10 -6.98 2.12 -3.68
C ARG A 10 -7.98 3.28 -3.73
N ALA A 11 -8.53 3.71 -2.59
CA ALA A 11 -9.39 4.89 -2.51
C ALA A 11 -8.66 6.18 -2.94
N ARG A 12 -7.33 6.21 -2.84
CA ARG A 12 -6.44 7.29 -3.31
C ARG A 12 -5.94 7.10 -4.75
N GLY A 13 -6.48 6.13 -5.48
CA GLY A 13 -6.07 5.85 -6.87
C GLY A 13 -4.79 5.03 -7.02
N VAL A 14 -4.22 4.52 -5.92
CA VAL A 14 -3.00 3.70 -5.93
C VAL A 14 -3.36 2.22 -5.75
N ALA A 15 -3.21 1.44 -6.81
CA ALA A 15 -3.44 0.00 -6.75
C ALA A 15 -2.16 -0.76 -6.37
N VAL A 16 -2.23 -1.55 -5.29
CA VAL A 16 -1.18 -2.51 -4.88
C VAL A 16 -1.73 -3.93 -4.93
N ARG A 17 -0.87 -4.95 -4.92
CA ARG A 17 -1.30 -6.35 -4.90
C ARG A 17 -1.20 -6.90 -3.48
N ARG A 18 -2.31 -7.45 -2.95
CA ARG A 18 -2.34 -8.22 -1.70
C ARG A 18 -1.44 -9.45 -1.81
N CYS A 19 -0.83 -9.83 -0.69
CA CYS A 19 0.04 -11.00 -0.58
C CYS A 19 -0.41 -12.01 0.48
N ASP A 20 -1.56 -11.80 1.11
CA ASP A 20 -2.14 -12.64 2.17
C ASP A 20 -2.50 -14.07 1.75
N THR A 21 -2.53 -14.36 0.44
CA THR A 21 -2.72 -15.71 -0.08
C THR A 21 -1.42 -16.50 -0.25
N PHE A 22 -0.25 -15.89 0.01
CA PHE A 22 1.04 -16.57 -0.10
C PHE A 22 1.48 -17.15 1.26
N PRO A 23 2.01 -18.39 1.31
CA PRO A 23 2.49 -18.98 2.56
C PRO A 23 3.50 -18.09 3.28
N GLY A 24 3.25 -17.83 4.56
CA GLY A 24 4.12 -17.02 5.42
C GLY A 24 3.89 -15.51 5.32
N LEU A 25 2.93 -15.05 4.51
CA LEU A 25 2.51 -13.64 4.43
C LEU A 25 1.05 -13.51 4.88
N ASP A 26 0.75 -12.40 5.55
CA ASP A 26 -0.60 -12.02 5.97
C ASP A 26 -1.08 -10.73 5.28
N ASP A 27 -2.22 -10.21 5.71
CA ASP A 27 -2.85 -9.01 5.13
C ASP A 27 -2.09 -7.71 5.42
N THR A 28 -1.00 -7.78 6.19
CA THR A 28 -0.08 -6.67 6.41
C THR A 28 0.95 -6.52 5.27
N TRP A 29 0.99 -7.48 4.33
CA TRP A 29 1.91 -7.50 3.20
C TRP A 29 1.25 -7.14 1.88
N VAL A 30 1.96 -6.31 1.10
CA VAL A 30 1.64 -5.99 -0.28
C VAL A 30 2.91 -6.04 -1.13
N ARG A 31 2.76 -6.29 -2.43
CA ARG A 31 3.84 -6.10 -3.40
C ARG A 31 3.52 -4.94 -4.33
N ILE A 32 4.57 -4.23 -4.73
CA ILE A 32 4.51 -3.10 -5.67
C ILE A 32 5.29 -3.42 -6.93
N ALA A 33 4.89 -2.83 -8.05
CA ALA A 33 5.71 -2.86 -9.26
C ALA A 33 6.77 -1.76 -9.17
N VAL A 34 7.97 -2.04 -9.67
CA VAL A 34 8.97 -0.99 -9.89
C VAL A 34 8.50 -0.11 -11.05
N ARG A 35 8.42 1.20 -10.81
CA ARG A 35 7.92 2.22 -11.76
C ARG A 35 8.89 3.40 -11.82
N PRO A 36 8.78 4.29 -12.83
CA PRO A 36 9.58 5.51 -12.89
C PRO A 36 9.45 6.34 -11.60
N PRO A 37 10.47 7.14 -11.23
CA PRO A 37 10.51 7.85 -9.95
C PRO A 37 9.25 8.68 -9.65
N ALA A 38 8.68 9.36 -10.65
CA ALA A 38 7.46 10.15 -10.48
C ALA A 38 6.26 9.31 -10.01
N VAL A 39 6.10 8.08 -10.51
CA VAL A 39 5.01 7.20 -10.10
C VAL A 39 5.27 6.62 -8.71
N THR A 40 6.53 6.31 -8.40
CA THR A 40 6.93 5.86 -7.07
C THR A 40 6.73 6.95 -6.01
N ALA A 41 6.99 8.22 -6.34
CA ALA A 41 6.71 9.35 -5.46
C ALA A 41 5.22 9.43 -5.10
N LEU A 42 4.31 9.33 -6.09
CA LEU A 42 2.87 9.31 -5.83
C LEU A 42 2.43 8.17 -4.90
N LEU A 43 3.04 6.99 -5.05
CA LEU A 43 2.81 5.87 -4.14
C LEU A 43 3.26 6.21 -2.70
N LEU A 44 4.45 6.78 -2.54
CA LEU A 44 5.01 7.12 -1.23
C LEU A 44 4.17 8.21 -0.53
N ASP A 45 3.74 9.23 -1.27
CA ASP A 45 2.87 10.28 -0.73
C ASP A 45 1.54 9.72 -0.24
N ALA A 46 0.90 8.86 -1.05
CA ALA A 46 -0.32 8.17 -0.66
C ALA A 46 -0.12 7.24 0.54
N LEU A 47 1.05 6.60 0.65
CA LEU A 47 1.40 5.71 1.75
C LEU A 47 1.54 6.47 3.07
N VAL A 48 2.28 7.59 3.07
CA VAL A 48 2.45 8.45 4.26
C VAL A 48 1.11 9.00 4.73
N ALA A 49 0.27 9.47 3.80
CA ALA A 49 -1.09 9.91 4.13
C ALA A 49 -1.95 8.77 4.71
N THR A 50 -1.78 7.55 4.19
CA THR A 50 -2.51 6.37 4.66
C THR A 50 -2.11 5.97 6.07
N GLU A 51 -0.81 5.97 6.37
CA GLU A 51 -0.26 5.58 7.66
C GLU A 51 -0.69 6.54 8.77
N LYS A 52 -0.61 7.85 8.54
CA LYS A 52 -1.03 8.88 9.51
C LYS A 52 -2.47 8.71 10.01
N GLU A 53 -3.37 8.27 9.14
CA GLU A 53 -4.78 8.09 9.48
C GLU A 53 -5.10 6.74 10.13
N LEU A 54 -4.20 5.75 10.02
CA LEU A 54 -4.37 4.43 10.67
C LEU A 54 -3.76 4.41 12.07
N VAL A 55 -2.83 5.32 12.35
CA VAL A 55 -2.11 5.43 13.63
C VAL A 55 -2.68 6.56 14.52
N SER A 56 -3.57 7.39 13.97
CA SER A 56 -4.34 8.40 14.71
C SER A 56 -5.66 7.84 15.22
#